data_AF-A0A9P7K766-F1
#
_entry.id   AF-A0A9P7K766-F1
#
_cell.length_a   1.000
_cell.length_b   1.000
_cell.length_c   1.000
_cell.angle_alpha   90.00
_cell.angle_beta   90.00
_cell.angle_gamma   90.00
#
_symmetry.space_group_name_H-M   'P 1'
#
loop_
_entity.id
_entity.type
_entity.pdbx_description
1 polymer ?
#
loop_
_entity_poly.entity_id
_entity_poly.type
_entity_poly.pdbx_seq_one_letter_code
_entity_poly.pdbx_strand_id
1 'polypeptide(L)'
;MEHWDHLFSEDPGSAQPPSRPRPRQAMTARESNAFNEMFEMIFDALAAQDSASNSSSTADSPVGIGRGGIDDLIGKLRKTPRRLNLSPQMSEVLDRQKEVVNLFATDQELLEWALDEVFGESQRYEEAARKAISGASQSGTQGELPMLQPPTYPHLVSILMQTFRERFNDPHLALAMFEHARNLSIASYVFGCSSQAYHELIETRWKCFQDLKGVHEALEEMKLNGVKVDRQTRQLVDKIRREVGERHLWVEESELGSGEIWNLLSKVEELAKPPAHRVVPTISKAKEKDTRWDAWKTQSLEDEEGDDWGFDRWDRVDSGPSQNGFRPQLAAVSRRRSNSFGLKE
;
A
#
# COMPACT_ATOMS: atom_id res chain seq x y z
N MET A 1 59.05 49.49 -8.46
CA MET A 1 59.74 48.26 -8.87
C MET A 1 59.77 47.38 -7.65
N GLU A 2 59.33 46.13 -7.81
CA GLU A 2 59.37 45.04 -6.82
C GLU A 2 58.23 44.96 -5.80
N HIS A 3 57.36 43.97 -6.05
CA HIS A 3 57.11 42.81 -5.19
C HIS A 3 55.61 42.53 -4.94
N TRP A 4 54.95 41.86 -5.89
CA TRP A 4 53.56 41.36 -5.77
C TRP A 4 53.39 39.85 -6.06
N ASP A 5 54.45 39.05 -6.07
CA ASP A 5 54.40 37.65 -6.56
C ASP A 5 54.32 36.54 -5.50
N HIS A 6 53.77 36.79 -4.31
CA HIS A 6 53.67 35.73 -3.27
C HIS A 6 52.29 35.49 -2.65
N LEU A 7 51.19 35.84 -3.34
CA LEU A 7 49.85 35.53 -2.83
C LEU A 7 49.05 34.45 -3.59
N PHE A 8 49.67 33.79 -4.58
CA PHE A 8 49.07 32.64 -5.25
C PHE A 8 50.07 31.48 -5.34
N SER A 9 50.13 30.66 -4.30
CA SER A 9 50.62 29.29 -4.39
C SER A 9 49.59 28.34 -3.79
N GLU A 10 48.89 27.68 -4.71
CA GLU A 10 48.56 26.26 -4.74
C GLU A 10 47.97 25.60 -3.46
N ASP A 11 46.69 25.25 -3.59
CA ASP A 11 45.95 24.24 -2.83
C ASP A 11 46.50 22.83 -3.16
N PRO A 12 46.57 21.88 -2.20
CA PRO A 12 45.49 20.89 -2.17
C PRO A 12 45.23 20.26 -0.79
N GLY A 13 43.97 20.29 -0.33
CA GLY A 13 43.57 19.40 0.75
C GLY A 13 42.21 19.66 1.37
N SER A 14 41.12 19.63 0.60
CA SER A 14 39.77 19.65 1.17
C SER A 14 39.42 18.31 1.83
N ALA A 15 39.91 18.08 3.05
CA ALA A 15 39.37 17.05 3.93
C ALA A 15 37.94 17.46 4.33
N GLN A 16 36.94 16.78 3.74
CA GLN A 16 35.55 16.92 4.19
C GLN A 16 35.42 16.45 5.65
N PRO A 17 34.70 17.19 6.52
CA PRO A 17 34.42 16.71 7.86
C PRO A 17 33.43 15.52 7.79
N PRO A 18 33.59 14.50 8.66
CA PRO A 18 32.67 13.37 8.69
C PRO A 18 31.24 13.85 9.01
N SER A 19 30.29 13.40 8.18
CA SER A 19 28.86 13.61 8.33
C SER A 19 28.42 13.25 9.75
N ARG A 20 28.06 14.26 10.54
CA ARG A 20 27.45 14.05 11.86
C ARG A 20 26.12 13.30 11.67
N PRO A 21 25.87 12.21 12.40
CA PRO A 21 24.55 11.61 12.43
C PRO A 21 23.56 12.65 12.94
N ARG A 22 22.40 12.78 12.28
CA ARG A 22 21.30 13.63 12.73
C ARG A 22 21.02 13.30 14.19
N PRO A 23 21.06 14.26 15.13
CA PRO A 23 20.72 13.99 16.51
C PRO A 23 19.28 13.49 16.52
N ARG A 24 19.07 12.27 17.02
CA ARG A 24 17.75 11.81 17.42
C ARG A 24 17.15 12.93 18.24
N GLN A 25 16.03 13.49 17.79
CA GLN A 25 15.33 14.57 18.48
C GLN A 25 15.06 14.05 19.90
N ALA A 26 15.83 14.54 20.87
CA ALA A 26 15.64 14.18 22.26
C ALA A 26 14.31 14.80 22.65
N MET A 27 13.35 13.94 22.99
CA MET A 27 11.99 14.34 23.36
C MET A 27 12.06 15.45 24.40
N THR A 28 11.22 16.48 24.23
CA THR A 28 11.19 17.59 25.17
C THR A 28 10.80 17.06 26.56
N ALA A 29 11.28 17.68 27.65
CA ALA A 29 11.02 17.17 29.01
C ALA A 29 9.52 17.01 29.33
N ARG A 30 8.65 17.77 28.63
CA ARG A 30 7.19 17.63 28.71
C ARG A 30 6.70 16.39 27.96
N GLU A 31 7.26 16.10 26.79
CA GLU A 31 7.01 14.85 26.07
C GLU A 31 7.54 13.67 26.88
N SER A 32 8.78 13.67 27.38
CA SER A 32 9.31 12.54 28.17
C SER A 32 8.45 12.24 29.40
N ASN A 33 7.91 13.27 30.06
CA ASN A 33 7.01 13.08 31.20
C ASN A 33 5.64 12.55 30.79
N ALA A 34 5.05 13.04 29.70
CA ALA A 34 3.78 12.53 29.19
C ALA A 34 3.90 11.07 28.72
N PHE A 35 5.03 10.69 28.13
CA PHE A 35 5.29 9.32 27.74
C PHE A 35 5.51 8.41 28.95
N ASN A 36 6.25 8.86 29.98
CA ASN A 36 6.41 8.09 31.21
C ASN A 36 5.07 7.90 31.95
N GLU A 37 4.23 8.92 32.02
CA GLU A 37 2.92 8.85 32.67
C GLU A 37 1.97 7.88 31.95
N MET A 38 2.00 7.86 30.61
CA MET A 38 1.25 6.87 29.83
C MET A 38 1.82 5.45 29.95
N PHE A 39 3.15 5.31 30.05
CA PHE A 39 3.77 4.01 30.29
C PHE A 39 3.43 3.44 31.66
N GLU A 40 3.52 4.26 32.71
CA GLU A 40 3.15 3.86 34.08
C GLU A 40 1.67 3.47 34.16
N MET A 41 0.78 4.22 33.50
CA MET A 41 -0.64 3.87 33.42
C MET A 41 -0.90 2.53 32.70
N ILE A 42 -0.13 2.22 31.66
CA ILE A 42 -0.21 0.94 30.94
C ILE A 42 0.35 -0.21 31.79
N PHE A 43 1.46 0.00 32.50
CA PHE A 43 2.05 -1.00 33.39
C PHE A 43 1.19 -1.25 34.63
N ASP A 44 0.55 -0.22 35.19
CA ASP A 44 -0.37 -0.35 36.31
C ASP A 44 -1.66 -1.06 35.90
N ALA A 45 -2.18 -0.79 34.69
CA ALA A 45 -3.31 -1.53 34.14
C ALA A 45 -2.97 -3.02 33.89
N LEU A 46 -1.76 -3.31 33.43
CA LEU A 46 -1.26 -4.68 33.24
C LEU A 46 -0.99 -5.39 34.58
N ALA A 47 -0.40 -4.71 35.55
CA ALA A 47 -0.19 -5.25 36.89
C ALA A 47 -1.52 -5.49 37.62
N ALA A 48 -2.52 -4.64 37.42
CA ALA A 48 -3.88 -4.85 37.90
C ALA A 48 -4.57 -6.04 37.21
N GLN A 49 -4.30 -6.26 35.92
CA GLN A 49 -4.80 -7.42 35.17
C GLN A 49 -4.13 -8.73 35.59
N ASP A 50 -2.82 -8.73 35.83
CA ASP A 50 -2.08 -9.88 36.36
C ASP A 50 -2.53 -10.22 37.78
N SER A 51 -2.82 -9.20 38.60
CA SER A 51 -3.37 -9.37 39.95
C SER A 51 -4.81 -9.92 39.95
N ALA A 52 -5.61 -9.59 38.93
CA ALA A 52 -6.96 -10.15 38.74
C ALA A 52 -6.94 -11.58 38.15
N SER A 53 -5.91 -11.93 37.36
CA SER A 53 -5.78 -13.24 36.73
C SER A 53 -5.28 -14.34 37.68
N ASN A 54 -4.70 -13.96 38.83
CA ASN A 54 -4.22 -14.90 39.84
C ASN A 54 -5.31 -15.47 40.77
N SER A 55 -6.59 -15.09 40.57
CA SER A 55 -7.72 -15.62 41.35
C SER A 55 -8.69 -16.51 40.57
N SER A 56 -8.38 -16.90 39.32
CA SER A 56 -9.24 -17.82 38.56
C SER A 56 -8.45 -18.84 37.76
N SER A 57 -7.89 -19.82 38.46
CA SER A 57 -7.49 -21.08 37.82
C SER A 57 -8.73 -21.95 37.58
N THR A 58 -9.17 -22.11 36.32
CA THR A 58 -9.56 -23.41 35.73
C THR A 58 -9.95 -23.27 34.24
N ALA A 59 -9.30 -24.08 33.42
CA ALA A 59 -9.70 -24.63 32.11
C ALA A 59 -9.53 -23.79 30.81
N ASP A 60 -8.59 -24.30 29.99
CA ASP A 60 -8.49 -24.30 28.53
C ASP A 60 -8.39 -22.99 27.73
N SER A 61 -7.13 -22.58 27.47
CA SER A 61 -6.67 -22.21 26.12
C SER A 61 -5.13 -22.22 26.02
N PRO A 62 -4.52 -22.85 25.00
CA PRO A 62 -3.08 -22.83 24.80
C PRO A 62 -2.68 -21.62 23.94
N VAL A 63 -2.44 -20.48 24.58
CA VAL A 63 -1.71 -19.38 23.93
C VAL A 63 -0.57 -18.98 24.86
N GLY A 64 0.61 -19.53 24.58
CA GLY A 64 1.85 -19.14 25.24
C GLY A 64 2.15 -17.67 24.98
N ILE A 65 1.93 -16.84 25.98
CA ILE A 65 2.36 -15.45 26.01
C ILE A 65 3.84 -15.45 26.42
N GLY A 66 4.70 -15.51 25.41
CA GLY A 66 6.15 -15.37 25.58
C GLY A 66 6.68 -14.30 24.61
N ARG A 67 7.19 -13.20 25.18
CA ARG A 67 8.16 -12.27 24.56
C ARG A 67 7.74 -11.56 23.25
N GLY A 68 6.64 -10.80 23.27
CA GLY A 68 6.32 -9.81 22.23
C GLY A 68 6.09 -8.44 22.88
N GLY A 69 7.09 -7.55 22.79
CA GLY A 69 7.01 -6.20 23.31
C GLY A 69 5.89 -5.37 22.66
N ILE A 70 5.66 -4.18 23.21
CA ILE A 70 4.67 -3.15 22.86
C ILE A 70 4.31 -3.04 21.35
N ASP A 71 5.23 -3.35 20.44
CA ASP A 71 4.97 -3.50 18.99
C ASP A 71 3.85 -4.48 18.63
N ASP A 72 3.64 -5.55 19.40
CA ASP A 72 2.58 -6.53 19.14
C ASP A 72 1.21 -6.03 19.65
N LEU A 73 1.19 -5.08 20.60
CA LEU A 73 -0.01 -4.38 21.07
C LEU A 73 -0.42 -3.27 20.09
N ILE A 74 0.54 -2.49 19.58
CA ILE A 74 0.31 -1.53 18.47
C ILE A 74 -0.14 -2.29 17.21
N GLY A 75 0.50 -3.43 16.94
CA GLY A 75 0.07 -4.36 15.90
C GLY A 75 -1.33 -4.91 16.14
N LYS A 76 -1.74 -5.19 17.37
CA LYS A 76 -3.10 -5.68 17.72
C LYS A 76 -4.16 -4.58 17.68
N LEU A 77 -3.84 -3.35 18.10
CA LEU A 77 -4.71 -2.18 17.97
C LEU A 77 -4.98 -1.82 16.50
N ARG A 78 -4.03 -2.11 15.60
CA ARG A 78 -4.19 -1.96 14.14
C ARG A 78 -4.67 -3.23 13.43
N LYS A 79 -4.80 -4.36 14.13
CA LYS A 79 -5.36 -5.63 13.62
C LYS A 79 -6.86 -5.76 13.92
N THR A 80 -7.58 -4.67 14.08
CA THR A 80 -9.03 -4.65 13.78
C THR A 80 -9.23 -4.77 12.26
N PRO A 81 -10.29 -5.47 11.83
CA PRO A 81 -10.15 -6.72 11.11
C PRO A 81 -9.82 -6.50 9.63
N ARG A 82 -9.06 -7.45 9.07
CA ARG A 82 -8.98 -7.69 7.63
C ARG A 82 -10.39 -7.62 7.04
N ARG A 83 -10.68 -6.54 6.30
CA ARG A 83 -11.93 -6.30 5.58
C ARG A 83 -13.14 -6.16 6.52
N LEU A 84 -13.21 -5.04 7.26
CA LEU A 84 -14.49 -4.34 7.25
C LEU A 84 -14.73 -3.98 5.77
N ASN A 85 -15.46 -4.83 5.06
CA ASN A 85 -16.16 -4.37 3.87
C ASN A 85 -16.76 -3.03 4.27
N LEU A 86 -16.46 -1.95 3.52
CA LEU A 86 -17.13 -0.67 3.76
C LEU A 86 -18.59 -1.01 4.01
N SER A 87 -19.08 -0.77 5.23
CA SER A 87 -20.50 -1.01 5.46
C SER A 87 -21.22 -0.18 4.41
N PRO A 88 -22.30 -0.65 3.80
CA PRO A 88 -22.99 0.10 2.76
C PRO A 88 -23.29 1.55 3.22
N GLN A 89 -23.56 1.71 4.52
CA GLN A 89 -23.72 2.99 5.20
C GLN A 89 -22.44 3.85 5.22
N MET A 90 -21.26 3.27 5.47
CA MET A 90 -20.00 4.01 5.46
C MET A 90 -19.58 4.41 4.04
N SER A 91 -19.79 3.54 3.04
CA SER A 91 -19.55 3.91 1.63
C SER A 91 -20.47 5.05 1.21
N GLU A 92 -21.73 5.05 1.63
CA GLU A 92 -22.67 6.14 1.33
C GLU A 92 -22.21 7.47 1.95
N VAL A 93 -21.76 7.47 3.21
CA VAL A 93 -21.21 8.67 3.87
C VAL A 93 -19.96 9.17 3.14
N LEU A 94 -19.05 8.26 2.81
CA LEU A 94 -17.82 8.59 2.10
C LEU A 94 -18.13 9.17 0.70
N ASP A 95 -19.09 8.59 -0.02
CA ASP A 95 -19.49 9.07 -1.34
C ASP A 95 -20.19 10.44 -1.26
N ARG A 96 -21.05 10.66 -0.25
CA ARG A 96 -21.59 12.01 0.03
C ARG A 96 -20.46 13.00 0.31
N GLN A 97 -19.47 12.63 1.11
CA GLN A 97 -18.33 13.52 1.41
C GLN A 97 -17.48 13.79 0.16
N LYS A 98 -17.29 12.81 -0.74
CA LYS A 98 -16.66 13.04 -2.04
C LYS A 98 -17.44 14.02 -2.89
N GLU A 99 -18.77 13.91 -2.92
CA GLU A 99 -19.62 14.88 -3.63
C GLU A 99 -19.43 16.29 -3.07
N VAL A 100 -19.37 16.43 -1.74
CA VAL A 100 -19.05 17.70 -1.07
C VAL A 100 -17.68 18.24 -1.49
N VAL A 101 -16.64 17.40 -1.48
CA VAL A 101 -15.30 17.79 -1.97
C VAL A 101 -15.34 18.24 -3.42
N ASN A 102 -16.13 17.59 -4.26
CA ASN A 102 -16.29 17.93 -5.68
C ASN A 102 -17.08 19.23 -5.91
N LEU A 103 -17.92 19.65 -4.96
CA LEU A 103 -18.72 20.87 -5.06
C LEU A 103 -17.89 22.16 -4.93
N PHE A 104 -16.80 22.15 -4.16
CA PHE A 104 -16.00 23.35 -3.94
C PHE A 104 -15.28 23.83 -5.20
N ALA A 105 -15.41 25.11 -5.53
CA ALA A 105 -14.80 25.68 -6.74
C ALA A 105 -13.37 26.16 -6.51
N THR A 106 -13.05 26.55 -5.28
CA THR A 106 -11.73 27.08 -4.89
C THR A 106 -11.03 26.14 -3.91
N ASP A 107 -9.70 26.18 -3.93
CA ASP A 107 -8.82 25.46 -3.02
C ASP A 107 -8.98 25.97 -1.57
N GLN A 108 -9.14 27.28 -1.39
CA GLN A 108 -9.35 27.89 -0.08
C GLN A 108 -10.63 27.39 0.60
N GLU A 109 -11.76 27.37 -0.11
CA GLU A 109 -13.03 26.89 0.45
C GLU A 109 -12.93 25.41 0.85
N LEU A 110 -12.28 24.59 0.01
CA LEU A 110 -12.04 23.17 0.34
C LEU A 110 -11.13 23.02 1.57
N LEU A 111 -10.10 23.87 1.68
CA LEU A 111 -9.18 23.86 2.82
C LEU A 111 -9.89 24.23 4.13
N GLU A 112 -10.67 25.30 4.12
CA GLU A 112 -11.46 25.71 5.29
C GLU A 112 -12.42 24.60 5.71
N TRP A 113 -13.13 24.00 4.75
CA TRP A 113 -13.98 22.84 5.02
C TRP A 113 -13.20 21.64 5.57
N ALA A 114 -12.03 21.33 5.02
CA ALA A 114 -11.21 20.21 5.49
C ALA A 114 -10.74 20.43 6.94
N LEU A 115 -10.36 21.65 7.30
CA LEU A 115 -9.96 22.01 8.67
C LEU A 115 -11.13 21.87 9.65
N ASP A 116 -12.30 22.37 9.30
CA ASP A 116 -13.45 22.38 10.20
C ASP A 116 -14.14 21.03 10.32
N GLU A 117 -14.38 20.36 9.19
CA GLU A 117 -15.14 19.11 9.15
C GLU A 117 -14.21 17.91 9.34
N VAL A 118 -13.20 17.73 8.49
CA VAL A 118 -12.38 16.50 8.51
C VAL A 118 -11.47 16.45 9.74
N PHE A 119 -10.71 17.53 9.97
CA PHE A 119 -9.78 17.60 11.09
C PHE A 119 -10.47 18.02 12.39
N GLY A 120 -11.48 18.88 12.33
CA GLY A 120 -12.29 19.28 13.48
C GLY A 120 -13.12 18.12 14.05
N GLU A 121 -13.72 17.26 13.21
CA GLU A 121 -14.37 16.03 13.70
C GLU A 121 -13.38 15.11 14.41
N SER A 122 -12.21 14.87 13.79
CA SER A 122 -11.15 14.05 14.39
C SER A 122 -10.77 14.51 15.81
N GLN A 123 -10.63 15.82 16.03
CA GLN A 123 -10.38 16.38 17.36
C GLN A 123 -11.55 16.15 18.33
N ARG A 124 -12.80 16.31 17.87
CA ARG A 124 -14.00 16.07 18.72
C ARG A 124 -14.08 14.61 19.17
N TYR A 125 -13.75 13.65 18.30
CA TYR A 125 -13.69 12.23 18.66
C TYR A 125 -12.60 11.94 19.70
N GLU A 126 -11.43 12.57 19.55
CA GLU A 126 -10.36 12.43 20.53
C GLU A 126 -10.72 13.03 21.90
N GLU A 127 -11.32 14.22 21.91
CA GLU A 127 -11.80 14.84 23.16
C GLU A 127 -12.89 14.01 23.83
N ALA A 128 -13.82 13.46 23.05
CA ALA A 128 -14.87 12.57 23.55
C ALA A 128 -14.26 11.29 24.14
N ALA A 129 -13.29 10.70 23.45
CA ALA A 129 -12.55 9.54 23.95
C ALA A 129 -11.79 9.86 25.24
N ARG A 130 -11.10 11.00 25.31
CA ARG A 130 -10.38 11.44 26.52
C ARG A 130 -11.34 11.67 27.70
N LYS A 131 -12.50 12.28 27.46
CA LYS A 131 -13.55 12.45 28.47
C LYS A 131 -14.08 11.10 28.95
N ALA A 132 -14.39 10.18 28.03
CA ALA A 132 -14.86 8.84 28.36
C ALA A 132 -13.84 8.05 29.19
N ILE A 133 -12.55 8.11 28.84
CA ILE A 133 -11.47 7.47 29.60
C ILE A 133 -11.36 8.06 31.01
N SER A 134 -11.35 9.39 31.13
CA SER A 134 -11.29 10.04 32.46
C SER A 134 -12.49 9.68 33.35
N GLY A 135 -13.68 9.53 32.76
CA GLY A 135 -14.88 9.06 33.48
C GLY A 135 -14.82 7.58 33.85
N ALA A 136 -14.28 6.73 32.97
CA ALA A 136 -14.10 5.31 33.24
C ALA A 136 -13.06 5.05 34.35
N SER A 137 -11.96 5.80 34.38
CA SER A 137 -10.96 5.74 35.46
C SER A 137 -11.55 6.13 36.82
N GLN A 138 -12.56 7.01 36.86
CA GLN A 138 -13.24 7.41 38.09
C GLN A 138 -14.38 6.45 38.48
N SER A 139 -15.04 5.81 37.52
CA SER A 139 -16.22 4.96 37.76
C SER A 139 -15.91 3.46 37.87
N GLY A 140 -14.70 3.00 37.52
CA GLY A 140 -14.28 1.60 37.64
C GLY A 140 -15.03 0.60 36.73
N THR A 141 -15.93 1.08 35.88
CA THR A 141 -16.71 0.27 34.94
C THR A 141 -15.92 0.09 33.64
N GLN A 142 -15.65 -1.17 33.28
CA GLN A 142 -15.10 -1.54 31.98
C GLN A 142 -16.15 -1.35 30.88
N GLY A 143 -16.37 -0.09 30.49
CA GLY A 143 -17.16 0.26 29.31
C GLY A 143 -16.41 -0.05 28.02
N GLU A 144 -17.17 -0.32 26.94
CA GLU A 144 -16.67 -0.51 25.58
C GLU A 144 -15.74 0.66 25.17
N LEU A 145 -14.60 0.34 24.54
CA LEU A 145 -13.58 1.33 24.18
C LEU A 145 -14.18 2.40 23.25
N PRO A 146 -14.02 3.70 23.55
CA PRO A 146 -14.56 4.76 22.71
C PRO A 146 -13.89 4.74 21.33
N MET A 147 -14.69 4.97 20.28
CA MET A 147 -14.18 5.10 18.92
C MET A 147 -13.30 6.34 18.82
N LEU A 148 -11.99 6.14 18.57
CA LEU A 148 -10.99 7.22 18.60
C LEU A 148 -11.05 8.13 17.38
N GLN A 149 -11.52 7.63 16.24
CA GLN A 149 -11.54 8.34 14.96
C GLN A 149 -12.70 7.85 14.08
N PRO A 150 -13.26 8.71 13.21
CA PRO A 150 -14.20 8.28 12.18
C PRO A 150 -13.55 7.27 11.23
N PRO A 151 -14.24 6.18 10.85
CA PRO A 151 -13.67 5.20 9.93
C PRO A 151 -13.52 5.72 8.48
N THR A 152 -14.20 6.83 8.14
CA THR A 152 -14.06 7.55 6.86
C THR A 152 -12.80 8.43 6.80
N TYR A 153 -12.27 8.86 7.95
CA TYR A 153 -11.13 9.78 8.07
C TYR A 153 -9.91 9.41 7.20
N PRO A 154 -9.35 8.19 7.24
CA PRO A 154 -8.22 7.81 6.38
C PRO A 154 -8.47 7.97 4.88
N HIS A 155 -9.71 7.76 4.44
CA HIS A 155 -10.09 7.87 3.04
C HIS A 155 -10.31 9.33 2.64
N LEU A 156 -10.83 10.16 3.55
CA LEU A 156 -10.96 11.60 3.30
C LEU A 156 -9.60 12.26 3.17
N VAL A 157 -8.63 11.92 4.02
CA VAL A 157 -7.26 12.46 3.92
C VAL A 157 -6.65 12.15 2.56
N SER A 158 -6.77 10.91 2.05
CA SER A 158 -6.26 10.56 0.73
C SER A 158 -6.99 11.29 -0.40
N ILE A 159 -8.33 11.39 -0.32
CA ILE A 159 -9.14 12.13 -1.32
C ILE A 159 -8.76 13.61 -1.34
N LEU A 160 -8.56 14.24 -0.18
CA LEU A 160 -8.14 15.63 -0.07
C LEU A 160 -6.78 15.84 -0.74
N MET A 161 -5.79 15.00 -0.44
CA MET A 161 -4.47 15.06 -1.06
C MET A 161 -4.55 14.92 -2.59
N GLN A 162 -5.32 13.94 -3.07
CA GLN A 162 -5.54 13.74 -4.50
C GLN A 162 -6.19 14.97 -5.13
N THR A 163 -7.22 15.54 -4.49
CA THR A 163 -7.98 16.68 -5.01
C THR A 163 -7.11 17.93 -5.10
N PHE A 164 -6.33 18.25 -4.06
CA PHE A 164 -5.41 19.39 -4.10
C PHE A 164 -4.36 19.23 -5.21
N ARG A 165 -3.82 18.03 -5.38
CA ARG A 165 -2.85 17.74 -6.44
C ARG A 165 -3.46 17.80 -7.84
N GLU A 166 -4.59 17.15 -8.08
CA GLU A 166 -5.09 16.93 -9.45
C GLU A 166 -6.04 18.03 -9.90
N ARG A 167 -6.92 18.50 -9.02
CA ARG A 167 -7.94 19.49 -9.37
C ARG A 167 -7.43 20.92 -9.23
N PHE A 168 -6.76 21.21 -8.12
CA PHE A 168 -6.24 22.55 -7.82
C PHE A 168 -4.78 22.74 -8.26
N ASN A 169 -4.11 21.66 -8.67
CA ASN A 169 -2.72 21.66 -9.13
C ASN A 169 -1.76 22.28 -8.10
N ASP A 170 -2.07 22.12 -6.81
CA ASP A 170 -1.24 22.56 -5.69
C ASP A 170 -0.70 21.34 -4.93
N PRO A 171 0.51 20.85 -5.30
CA PRO A 171 1.13 19.74 -4.61
C PRO A 171 1.68 20.12 -3.23
N HIS A 172 1.93 21.40 -2.95
CA HIS A 172 2.40 21.83 -1.63
C HIS A 172 1.28 21.73 -0.61
N LEU A 173 0.08 22.15 -0.99
CA LEU A 173 -1.09 22.02 -0.14
C LEU A 173 -1.44 20.54 0.12
N ALA A 174 -1.33 19.68 -0.91
CA ALA A 174 -1.48 18.24 -0.73
C ALA A 174 -0.49 17.66 0.29
N LEU A 175 0.79 18.06 0.26
CA LEU A 175 1.77 17.65 1.26
C LEU A 175 1.44 18.22 2.65
N ALA A 176 1.02 19.48 2.74
CA ALA A 176 0.64 20.12 4.00
C ALA A 176 -0.55 19.41 4.66
N MET A 177 -1.52 18.89 3.90
CA MET A 177 -2.64 18.11 4.45
C MET A 177 -2.16 16.84 5.15
N PHE A 178 -1.19 16.13 4.56
CA PHE A 178 -0.60 14.95 5.20
C PHE A 178 0.16 15.32 6.48
N GLU A 179 0.95 16.39 6.44
CA GLU A 179 1.69 16.87 7.61
C GLU A 179 0.76 17.34 8.73
N HIS A 180 -0.35 17.99 8.38
CA HIS A 180 -1.37 18.40 9.32
C HIS A 180 -2.01 17.18 9.99
N ALA A 181 -2.42 16.17 9.21
CA ALA A 181 -2.96 14.91 9.74
C ALA A 181 -1.99 14.21 10.72
N ARG A 182 -0.68 14.22 10.41
CA ARG A 182 0.37 13.67 11.27
C ARG A 182 0.53 14.44 12.58
N ASN A 183 0.50 15.77 12.52
CA ASN A 183 0.80 16.63 13.66
C ASN A 183 -0.43 16.94 14.52
N LEU A 184 -1.64 16.63 14.04
CA LEU A 184 -2.89 16.89 14.75
C LEU A 184 -2.97 16.15 16.09
N SER A 185 -2.78 14.83 16.04
CA SER A 185 -2.72 13.99 17.23
C SER A 185 -2.17 12.61 16.91
N ILE A 186 -1.83 11.84 17.94
CA ILE A 186 -1.33 10.46 17.78
C ILE A 186 -2.41 9.58 17.15
N ALA A 187 -3.67 9.74 17.57
CA ALA A 187 -4.79 9.00 16.99
C ALA A 187 -4.98 9.37 15.51
N SER A 188 -4.97 10.67 15.20
CA SER A 188 -5.01 11.15 13.82
C SER A 188 -3.85 10.60 12.97
N TYR A 189 -2.63 10.55 13.49
CA TYR A 189 -1.50 9.97 12.79
C TYR A 189 -1.68 8.46 12.54
N VAL A 190 -2.08 7.70 13.57
CA VAL A 190 -2.26 6.25 13.48
C VAL A 190 -3.37 5.86 12.51
N PHE A 191 -4.50 6.57 12.54
CA PHE A 191 -5.67 6.24 11.72
C PHE A 191 -5.69 6.98 10.38
N GLY A 192 -5.18 8.21 10.30
CA GLY A 192 -5.18 9.05 9.11
C GLY A 192 -4.08 8.70 8.11
N CYS A 193 -2.89 8.31 8.58
CA CYS A 193 -1.79 7.88 7.71
C CYS A 193 -1.99 6.41 7.25
N SER A 194 -3.03 6.21 6.44
CA SER A 194 -3.38 4.92 5.84
C SER A 194 -2.49 4.59 4.64
N SER A 195 -2.51 3.33 4.17
CA SER A 195 -1.81 2.92 2.95
C SER A 195 -2.16 3.79 1.74
N GLN A 196 -3.41 4.27 1.65
CA GLN A 196 -3.85 5.14 0.56
C GLN A 196 -3.28 6.56 0.70
N ALA A 197 -3.27 7.13 1.91
CA ALA A 197 -2.66 8.44 2.14
C ALA A 197 -1.16 8.43 1.80
N TYR A 198 -0.45 7.35 2.14
CA TYR A 198 0.94 7.18 1.73
C TYR A 198 1.13 7.00 0.22
N HIS A 199 0.19 6.32 -0.47
CA HIS A 199 0.22 6.25 -1.92
C HIS A 199 0.16 7.65 -2.54
N GLU A 200 -0.78 8.47 -2.09
CA GLU A 200 -0.92 9.85 -2.55
C GLU A 200 0.31 10.71 -2.19
N LEU A 201 0.91 10.51 -1.02
CA LEU A 201 2.15 11.19 -0.62
C LEU A 201 3.31 10.87 -1.58
N ILE A 202 3.55 9.58 -1.84
CA ILE A 202 4.61 9.10 -2.73
C ILE A 202 4.36 9.58 -4.16
N GLU A 203 3.11 9.52 -4.61
CA GLU A 203 2.73 9.95 -5.95
C GLU A 203 2.93 11.46 -6.14
N THR A 204 2.58 12.26 -5.13
CA THR A 204 2.78 13.72 -5.16
C THR A 204 4.28 14.06 -5.17
N ARG A 205 5.07 13.42 -4.31
CA ARG A 205 6.54 13.61 -4.26
C ARG A 205 7.21 13.26 -5.59
N TRP A 206 6.77 12.19 -6.24
CA TRP A 206 7.35 11.78 -7.51
C TRP A 206 6.86 12.61 -8.70
N LYS A 207 5.55 12.74 -8.90
CA LYS A 207 4.98 13.45 -10.06
C LYS A 207 5.38 14.92 -10.10
N CYS A 208 5.35 15.60 -8.95
CA CYS A 208 5.52 17.05 -8.89
C CYS A 208 6.96 17.47 -8.62
N PHE A 209 7.68 16.76 -7.75
CA PHE A 209 9.02 17.14 -7.31
C PHE A 209 10.13 16.22 -7.81
N GLN A 210 9.78 15.03 -8.34
CA GLN A 210 10.73 14.00 -8.77
C GLN A 210 11.74 13.61 -7.66
N ASP A 211 11.29 13.71 -6.41
CA ASP A 211 12.14 13.52 -5.25
C ASP A 211 12.21 12.03 -4.86
N LEU A 212 13.22 11.32 -5.37
CA LEU A 212 13.46 9.92 -5.05
C LEU A 212 13.78 9.71 -3.56
N LYS A 213 14.44 10.67 -2.93
CA LYS A 213 14.78 10.60 -1.50
C LYS A 213 13.53 10.72 -0.65
N GLY A 214 12.65 11.68 -0.98
CA GLY A 214 11.34 11.81 -0.37
C GLY A 214 10.48 10.56 -0.55
N VAL A 215 10.56 9.87 -1.70
CA VAL A 215 9.89 8.58 -1.91
C VAL A 215 10.44 7.50 -0.98
N HIS A 216 11.77 7.40 -0.87
CA HIS A 216 12.41 6.45 0.05
C HIS A 216 12.02 6.71 1.50
N GLU A 217 12.08 7.95 1.96
CA GLU A 217 11.71 8.34 3.33
C GLU A 217 10.24 8.00 3.64
N ALA A 218 9.31 8.22 2.68
CA ALA A 218 7.91 7.86 2.86
C ALA A 218 7.69 6.34 2.94
N LEU A 219 8.40 5.55 2.13
CA LEU A 219 8.33 4.07 2.19
C LEU A 219 8.95 3.51 3.46
N GLU A 220 10.02 4.14 3.97
CA GLU A 220 10.62 3.79 5.25
C GLU A 220 9.64 4.12 6.39
N GLU A 221 9.00 5.28 6.36
CA GLU A 221 7.95 5.67 7.31
C GLU A 221 6.76 4.68 7.29
N MET A 222 6.30 4.26 6.10
CA MET A 222 5.29 3.19 5.98
C MET A 222 5.71 1.91 6.69
N LYS A 223 6.96 1.47 6.49
CA LYS A 223 7.49 0.24 7.09
C LYS A 223 7.65 0.38 8.61
N LEU A 224 8.15 1.50 9.09
CA LEU A 224 8.29 1.79 10.53
C LEU A 224 6.93 1.84 11.21
N ASN A 225 5.92 2.37 10.54
CA ASN A 225 4.54 2.38 11.02
C ASN A 225 3.83 1.02 10.83
N GLY A 226 4.46 0.03 10.22
CA GLY A 226 3.81 -1.26 9.94
C GLY A 226 2.62 -1.15 8.96
N VAL A 227 2.56 -0.06 8.18
CA VAL A 227 1.56 0.13 7.13
C VAL A 227 1.93 -0.74 5.94
N LYS A 228 1.01 -1.62 5.53
CA LYS A 228 1.25 -2.52 4.40
C LYS A 228 1.31 -1.73 3.10
N VAL A 229 2.37 -1.96 2.33
CA VAL A 229 2.50 -1.45 0.96
C VAL A 229 1.42 -2.11 0.09
N ASP A 230 0.58 -1.29 -0.55
CA ASP A 230 -0.48 -1.78 -1.41
C ASP A 230 0.04 -2.14 -2.81
N ARG A 231 -0.76 -2.89 -3.58
CA ARG A 231 -0.46 -3.21 -4.98
C ARG A 231 -0.30 -1.93 -5.81
N GLN A 232 -1.13 -0.91 -5.57
CA GLN A 232 -1.04 0.37 -6.28
C GLN A 232 0.29 1.08 -5.98
N THR A 233 0.69 1.12 -4.71
CA THR A 233 1.97 1.69 -4.28
C THR A 233 3.15 0.94 -4.91
N ARG A 234 3.07 -0.38 -5.06
CA ARG A 234 4.10 -1.17 -5.75
C ARG A 234 4.20 -0.83 -7.23
N GLN A 235 3.06 -0.75 -7.92
CA GLN A 235 3.02 -0.35 -9.32
C GLN A 235 3.60 1.06 -9.52
N LEU A 236 3.36 1.97 -8.58
CA LEU A 236 3.97 3.28 -8.56
C LEU A 236 5.49 3.20 -8.41
N VAL A 237 6.00 2.41 -7.47
CA VAL A 237 7.46 2.20 -7.31
C VAL A 237 8.09 1.58 -8.56
N ASP A 238 7.44 0.61 -9.19
CA ASP A 238 7.90 0.01 -10.45
C ASP A 238 7.94 1.04 -11.58
N LYS A 239 6.96 1.96 -11.63
CA LYS A 239 6.93 3.08 -12.58
C LYS A 239 8.08 4.05 -12.32
N ILE A 240 8.31 4.43 -11.05
CA ILE A 240 9.43 5.29 -10.64
C ILE A 240 10.75 4.68 -11.10
N ARG A 241 10.96 3.38 -10.87
CA ARG A 241 12.16 2.66 -11.31
C ARG A 241 12.39 2.76 -12.82
N ARG A 242 11.34 2.60 -13.62
CA ARG A 242 11.45 2.72 -15.09
C ARG A 242 11.80 4.14 -15.51
N GLU A 243 11.12 5.15 -14.94
CA GLU A 243 11.37 6.55 -15.28
C GLU A 243 12.77 7.03 -14.86
N VAL A 244 13.24 6.64 -13.67
CA VAL A 244 14.61 6.92 -13.21
C VAL A 244 15.62 6.22 -14.11
N GLY A 245 15.39 4.93 -14.42
CA GLY A 245 16.26 4.15 -15.29
C GLY A 245 16.39 4.75 -16.68
N GLU A 246 15.26 5.10 -17.29
CA GLU A 246 15.24 5.76 -18.61
C GLU A 246 16.00 7.08 -18.58
N ARG A 247 15.79 7.95 -17.60
CA ARG A 247 16.50 9.25 -17.53
C ARG A 247 17.99 9.11 -17.28
N HIS A 248 18.41 8.20 -16.40
CA HIS A 248 19.82 8.04 -16.07
C HIS A 248 20.62 7.29 -17.14
N LEU A 249 19.97 6.44 -17.95
CA LEU A 249 20.59 5.82 -19.12
C LEU A 249 21.07 6.85 -20.17
N TRP A 250 20.43 8.02 -20.25
CA TRP A 250 20.83 9.09 -21.18
C TRP A 250 21.77 10.14 -20.55
N VAL A 251 22.02 10.07 -19.23
CA VAL A 251 22.87 11.02 -18.47
C VAL A 251 24.19 10.36 -18.03
N GLU A 252 24.58 9.25 -18.67
CA GLU A 252 25.80 8.48 -18.36
C GLU A 252 27.13 9.25 -18.54
N GLU A 253 27.11 10.55 -18.90
CA GLU A 253 28.31 11.38 -19.03
C GLU A 253 28.69 12.21 -17.78
N SER A 254 27.97 12.14 -16.65
CA SER A 254 28.34 12.89 -15.42
C SER A 254 28.75 11.97 -14.26
N GLU A 255 30.06 11.75 -14.18
CA GLU A 255 30.83 10.70 -13.50
C GLU A 255 30.74 10.53 -11.96
N LEU A 256 29.91 11.22 -11.17
CA LEU A 256 30.06 11.16 -9.70
C LEU A 256 28.78 11.03 -8.85
N GLY A 257 27.58 10.92 -9.45
CA GLY A 257 26.31 10.82 -8.69
C GLY A 257 25.42 9.61 -9.02
N SER A 258 25.75 8.83 -10.05
CA SER A 258 24.86 7.76 -10.54
C SER A 258 24.73 6.59 -9.55
N GLY A 259 25.82 6.22 -8.87
CA GLY A 259 25.83 5.08 -7.94
C GLY A 259 24.93 5.26 -6.71
N GLU A 260 24.82 6.49 -6.18
CA GLU A 260 23.97 6.76 -5.02
C GLU A 260 22.47 6.60 -5.36
N ILE A 261 22.09 7.01 -6.57
CA ILE A 261 20.71 6.94 -7.06
C ILE A 261 20.30 5.48 -7.29
N TRP A 262 21.18 4.67 -7.88
CA TRP A 262 20.93 3.23 -8.04
C TRP A 262 20.87 2.48 -6.70
N ASN A 263 21.70 2.86 -5.74
CA ASN A 263 21.64 2.33 -4.37
C ASN A 263 20.32 2.72 -3.68
N LEU A 264 19.87 3.96 -3.83
CA LEU A 264 18.61 4.44 -3.28
C LEU A 264 17.42 3.73 -3.93
N LEU A 265 17.45 3.54 -5.25
CA LEU A 265 16.42 2.82 -5.99
C LEU A 265 16.33 1.35 -5.57
N SER A 266 17.46 0.71 -5.31
CA SER A 266 17.52 -0.66 -4.78
C SER A 266 16.87 -0.75 -3.40
N LYS A 267 17.11 0.23 -2.52
CA LYS A 267 16.46 0.31 -1.20
C LYS A 267 14.96 0.55 -1.32
N VAL A 268 14.53 1.44 -2.21
CA VAL A 268 13.11 1.70 -2.51
C VAL A 268 12.41 0.41 -2.97
N GLU A 269 13.05 -0.36 -3.85
CA GLU A 269 12.53 -1.65 -4.30
C GLU A 269 12.45 -2.67 -3.15
N GLU A 270 13.46 -2.73 -2.29
CA GLU A 270 13.47 -3.59 -1.11
C GLU A 270 12.32 -3.27 -0.15
N LEU A 271 12.03 -1.99 0.06
CA LEU A 271 10.93 -1.54 0.90
C LEU A 271 9.56 -1.87 0.30
N ALA A 272 9.44 -1.90 -1.03
CA ALA A 272 8.19 -2.23 -1.73
C ALA A 272 7.91 -3.74 -1.87
N LYS A 273 8.93 -4.59 -1.65
CA LYS A 273 8.79 -6.05 -1.71
C LYS A 273 7.81 -6.52 -0.62
N PRO A 274 6.93 -7.49 -0.93
CA PRO A 274 6.10 -8.07 0.11
C PRO A 274 7.05 -8.69 1.14
N PRO A 275 6.76 -8.60 2.45
CA PRO A 275 7.57 -9.30 3.43
C PRO A 275 7.61 -10.76 2.98
N ALA A 276 8.82 -11.25 2.70
CA ALA A 276 8.99 -12.66 2.37
C ALA A 276 8.26 -13.41 3.48
N HIS A 277 7.23 -14.17 3.12
CA HIS A 277 6.55 -15.02 4.08
C HIS A 277 7.68 -15.81 4.74
N ARG A 278 7.97 -15.53 6.01
CA ARG A 278 8.70 -16.46 6.84
C ARG A 278 7.81 -17.68 6.82
N VAL A 279 8.09 -18.59 5.90
CA VAL A 279 7.68 -19.97 5.99
C VAL A 279 8.38 -20.40 7.27
N VAL A 280 7.67 -20.26 8.39
CA VAL A 280 8.04 -20.92 9.62
C VAL A 280 8.14 -22.38 9.20
N PRO A 281 9.31 -23.03 9.29
CA PRO A 281 9.38 -24.45 9.06
C PRO A 281 8.58 -25.06 10.21
N THR A 282 7.30 -25.29 9.99
CA THR A 282 6.48 -26.09 10.88
C THR A 282 7.07 -27.48 10.80
N ILE A 283 7.81 -27.84 11.83
CA ILE A 283 8.20 -29.21 12.14
C ILE A 283 6.91 -29.93 12.52
N SER A 284 6.06 -30.21 11.53
CA SER A 284 4.91 -31.09 11.69
C SER A 284 5.32 -32.44 11.13
N LYS A 285 5.58 -33.34 12.07
CA LYS A 285 5.77 -34.77 11.86
C LYS A 285 4.70 -35.32 10.90
N ALA A 286 5.18 -36.11 9.95
CA ALA A 286 4.48 -37.14 9.18
C ALA A 286 2.97 -37.29 9.45
N LYS A 287 2.16 -36.93 8.45
CA LYS A 287 1.06 -37.78 8.00
C LYS A 287 0.75 -37.53 6.54
N GLU A 288 1.22 -38.49 5.75
CA GLU A 288 0.66 -38.99 4.51
C GLU A 288 -0.79 -38.61 4.17
N LYS A 289 -0.96 -38.41 2.84
CA LYS A 289 -2.20 -38.44 2.02
C LYS A 289 -3.00 -37.15 1.93
N ASP A 290 -2.74 -36.39 0.87
CA ASP A 290 -3.70 -36.24 -0.23
C ASP A 290 -2.99 -35.66 -1.47
N THR A 291 -2.75 -36.49 -2.49
CA THR A 291 -3.57 -36.68 -3.69
C THR A 291 -3.56 -35.47 -4.65
N ARG A 292 -2.85 -35.60 -5.78
CA ARG A 292 -3.27 -36.31 -7.01
C ARG A 292 -4.19 -35.47 -7.91
N TRP A 293 -3.88 -34.18 -8.10
CA TRP A 293 -4.45 -33.40 -9.22
C TRP A 293 -3.55 -33.44 -10.48
N ASP A 294 -2.23 -33.62 -10.32
CA ASP A 294 -1.29 -33.64 -11.47
C ASP A 294 -0.83 -35.05 -11.87
N ALA A 295 -1.30 -36.10 -11.19
CA ALA A 295 -0.87 -37.47 -11.48
C ALA A 295 -1.38 -38.01 -12.83
N TRP A 296 -2.47 -37.44 -13.39
CA TRP A 296 -2.96 -37.82 -14.72
C TRP A 296 -2.07 -37.27 -15.85
N LYS A 297 -1.25 -36.24 -15.58
CA LYS A 297 -0.35 -35.66 -16.60
C LYS A 297 0.97 -36.42 -16.76
N THR A 298 1.31 -37.27 -15.80
CA THR A 298 2.56 -38.05 -15.80
C THR A 298 2.37 -39.51 -16.14
N GLN A 299 1.13 -39.94 -16.43
CA GLN A 299 0.89 -41.26 -16.98
C GLN A 299 1.07 -41.15 -18.49
N SER A 300 2.31 -41.30 -18.95
CA SER A 300 2.58 -41.60 -20.36
C SER A 300 1.74 -42.83 -20.72
N LEU A 301 0.71 -42.61 -21.54
CA LEU A 301 0.08 -43.67 -22.30
C LEU A 301 1.16 -44.23 -23.21
N GLU A 302 1.78 -45.33 -22.79
CA GLU A 302 2.41 -46.24 -23.75
C GLU A 302 1.25 -46.83 -24.55
N ASP A 303 1.17 -46.46 -25.82
CA ASP A 303 0.20 -47.03 -26.76
C ASP A 303 0.42 -48.55 -26.79
N GLU A 304 -0.52 -49.33 -26.24
CA GLU A 304 -0.50 -50.78 -26.42
C GLU A 304 -0.65 -51.06 -27.92
N GLU A 305 0.31 -51.84 -28.44
CA GLU A 305 0.49 -52.17 -29.85
C GLU A 305 -0.70 -53.03 -30.34
N GLY A 306 -1.84 -52.39 -30.58
CA GLY A 306 -3.09 -53.07 -30.92
C GLY A 306 -4.33 -52.18 -31.01
N ASP A 307 -4.32 -50.98 -30.43
CA ASP A 307 -5.46 -50.06 -30.52
C ASP A 307 -5.37 -49.20 -31.80
N ASP A 308 -6.25 -49.47 -32.77
CA ASP A 308 -6.32 -48.77 -34.07
C ASP A 308 -6.99 -47.38 -33.98
N TRP A 309 -7.05 -46.79 -32.79
CA TRP A 309 -7.71 -45.51 -32.49
C TRP A 309 -6.71 -44.33 -32.33
N GLY A 310 -5.63 -44.33 -33.11
CA GLY A 310 -4.66 -43.23 -33.12
C GLY A 310 -5.26 -41.91 -33.64
N PHE A 311 -4.98 -40.81 -32.96
CA PHE A 311 -5.53 -39.47 -33.21
C PHE A 311 -5.28 -38.93 -34.64
N ASP A 312 -4.31 -39.50 -35.37
CA ASP A 312 -3.94 -39.14 -36.75
C ASP A 312 -4.48 -40.10 -37.85
N ARG A 313 -5.37 -41.06 -37.54
CA ARG A 313 -5.81 -42.09 -38.51
C ARG A 313 -7.20 -41.90 -39.13
N TRP A 314 -7.75 -40.69 -39.11
CA TRP A 314 -9.12 -40.42 -39.58
C TRP A 314 -9.33 -40.52 -41.11
N ASP A 315 -8.26 -40.48 -41.92
CA ASP A 315 -8.36 -40.40 -43.38
C ASP A 315 -8.24 -41.74 -44.13
N ARG A 316 -8.28 -42.87 -43.45
CA ARG A 316 -8.32 -44.19 -44.11
C ARG A 316 -9.76 -44.71 -44.22
N VAL A 317 -10.53 -44.07 -45.10
CA VAL A 317 -11.74 -44.66 -45.64
C VAL A 317 -11.33 -45.72 -46.67
N ASP A 318 -11.73 -46.97 -46.39
CA ASP A 318 -11.56 -48.13 -47.25
C ASP A 318 -12.02 -47.85 -48.69
N SER A 319 -11.04 -47.88 -49.60
CA SER A 319 -11.27 -47.92 -51.03
C SER A 319 -11.34 -49.37 -51.51
N GLY A 320 -12.54 -49.81 -51.90
CA GLY A 320 -12.72 -50.70 -53.06
C GLY A 320 -13.94 -51.64 -52.99
N PRO A 321 -14.45 -52.13 -54.14
CA PRO A 321 -14.59 -51.42 -55.42
C PRO A 321 -15.98 -51.62 -56.11
N SER A 322 -16.30 -50.68 -57.00
CA SER A 322 -16.99 -50.88 -58.29
C SER A 322 -18.44 -51.41 -58.32
N GLN A 323 -19.40 -50.58 -58.77
CA GLN A 323 -19.95 -50.64 -60.14
C GLN A 323 -21.06 -49.60 -60.41
N ASN A 324 -20.95 -48.98 -61.59
CA ASN A 324 -22.01 -48.51 -62.49
C ASN A 324 -22.93 -47.32 -62.12
N GLY A 325 -22.80 -46.26 -62.93
CA GLY A 325 -23.95 -45.81 -63.72
C GLY A 325 -24.25 -44.31 -63.74
N PHE A 326 -24.10 -43.72 -64.93
CA PHE A 326 -24.82 -42.55 -65.45
C PHE A 326 -24.40 -41.11 -65.09
N ARG A 327 -23.64 -40.52 -66.03
CA ARG A 327 -23.71 -39.12 -66.50
C ARG A 327 -25.09 -38.83 -67.16
N PRO A 328 -25.55 -37.58 -67.43
CA PRO A 328 -24.79 -36.41 -67.99
C PRO A 328 -25.15 -35.02 -67.38
N GLN A 329 -24.23 -34.04 -67.34
CA GLN A 329 -23.92 -32.99 -68.33
C GLN A 329 -25.06 -31.97 -68.59
N LEU A 330 -24.85 -30.68 -68.25
CA LEU A 330 -24.82 -29.52 -69.19
C LEU A 330 -25.01 -28.13 -68.52
N ALA A 331 -24.06 -27.25 -68.84
CA ALA A 331 -24.20 -25.85 -69.32
C ALA A 331 -24.94 -24.75 -68.52
N ALA A 332 -24.12 -23.78 -68.06
CA ALA A 332 -24.06 -22.35 -68.46
C ALA A 332 -25.25 -21.37 -68.25
N VAL A 333 -24.86 -20.08 -68.27
CA VAL A 333 -25.63 -18.82 -68.46
C VAL A 333 -26.01 -18.12 -67.14
N SER A 334 -25.26 -17.10 -66.67
CA SER A 334 -25.08 -15.71 -67.14
C SER A 334 -26.20 -14.74 -66.74
N ARG A 335 -25.80 -13.72 -65.95
CA ARG A 335 -26.31 -12.32 -65.84
C ARG A 335 -27.78 -12.10 -65.46
N ARG A 336 -27.99 -11.31 -64.39
CA ARG A 336 -28.35 -9.88 -64.50
C ARG A 336 -28.42 -9.17 -63.15
N ARG A 337 -27.79 -7.99 -63.12
CA ARG A 337 -28.05 -6.85 -62.23
C ARG A 337 -29.53 -6.43 -62.31
N SER A 338 -30.08 -5.94 -61.21
CA SER A 338 -30.79 -4.65 -61.16
C SER A 338 -31.30 -4.32 -59.76
N ASN A 339 -31.07 -3.05 -59.37
CA ASN A 339 -31.94 -2.15 -58.60
C ASN A 339 -32.17 -2.45 -57.11
N SER A 340 -32.27 -1.48 -56.21
CA SER A 340 -32.36 -0.01 -56.36
C SER A 340 -32.12 0.63 -55.01
N PHE A 341 -31.29 1.67 -55.00
CA PHE A 341 -31.22 2.71 -53.98
C PHE A 341 -32.56 3.46 -53.90
N GLY A 342 -32.99 3.78 -52.68
CA GLY A 342 -34.08 4.73 -52.43
C GLY A 342 -33.96 5.31 -51.02
N LEU A 343 -33.77 6.64 -50.95
CA LEU A 343 -34.01 7.59 -49.83
C LEU A 343 -33.38 8.92 -50.32
N LYS A 344 -34.12 9.96 -50.79
CA LYS A 344 -35.12 10.84 -50.13
C LYS A 344 -34.62 11.28 -48.74
N GLU A 345 -34.42 12.55 -48.41
CA GLU A 345 -34.66 13.87 -49.03
C GLU A 345 -33.56 14.83 -48.54
#